data_AF-A0A2K9LJX7-F1
#
_entry.id   AF-A0A2K9LJX7-F1
#
_cell.length_a   1.000
_cell.length_b   1.000
_cell.length_c   1.000
_cell.angle_alpha   90.00
_cell.angle_beta   90.00
_cell.angle_gamma   90.00
#
_symmetry.space_group_name_H-M   'P 1'
#
loop_
_entity.id
_entity.type
_entity.pdbx_description
1 polymer ?
#
loop_
_entity_poly.entity_id
_entity_poly.type
_entity_poly.pdbx_seq_one_letter_code
_entity_poly.pdbx_strand_id
1 'polypeptide(L)'
;MKHWILVFSVVFLSACATSVERVSADSTIDLSGAWNDTDSRLVAEEMIADVLSRPWIGDFSGRTGKRPAVIVGTVRNLSHEHINVQTFVADMERALVNSGRVDFVASRDDRGEIRDERIDQDLNASEGTRNAAGQELGADFMLKGQINTIIDAEGKEQVRYYQVDLTLISMADNRKVWLGQKKIKKYVKNAKLRY
;
A
#
# COMPACT_ATOMS: atom_id res chain seq x y z
N MET A 1 7.59 53.46 -57.41
CA MET A 1 8.77 53.00 -56.64
C MET A 1 8.23 52.38 -55.36
N LYS A 2 8.12 51.03 -55.26
CA LYS A 2 9.10 50.14 -54.59
C LYS A 2 9.44 50.72 -53.20
N HIS A 3 9.02 50.17 -52.06
CA HIS A 3 9.26 48.81 -51.61
C HIS A 3 8.23 48.33 -50.56
N TRP A 4 7.78 47.10 -50.76
CA TRP A 4 7.13 46.24 -49.78
C TRP A 4 8.20 45.79 -48.77
N ILE A 5 8.04 46.10 -47.48
CA ILE A 5 8.82 45.45 -46.41
C ILE A 5 7.81 44.76 -45.50
N LEU A 6 7.66 43.46 -45.75
CA LEU A 6 6.92 42.52 -44.95
C LEU A 6 7.89 42.05 -43.85
N VAL A 7 7.78 42.60 -42.64
CA VAL A 7 8.57 42.15 -41.49
C VAL A 7 7.92 40.87 -40.96
N PHE A 8 8.55 39.74 -41.27
CA PHE A 8 8.18 38.41 -40.81
C PHE A 8 8.68 38.24 -39.37
N SER A 9 7.84 38.53 -38.37
CA SER A 9 8.12 38.17 -36.97
C SER A 9 7.96 36.66 -36.81
N VAL A 10 9.09 35.96 -36.82
CA VAL A 10 9.19 34.53 -36.47
C VAL A 10 8.78 34.37 -35.00
N VAL A 11 7.58 33.83 -34.77
CA VAL A 11 7.16 33.34 -33.45
C VAL A 11 7.91 32.03 -33.20
N PHE A 12 8.95 32.07 -32.37
CA PHE A 12 9.57 30.87 -31.82
C PHE A 12 8.58 30.20 -30.84
N LEU A 13 7.75 29.29 -31.36
CA LEU A 13 7.01 28.33 -30.54
C LEU A 13 8.02 27.33 -29.97
N SER A 14 8.62 27.66 -28.82
CA SER A 14 9.34 26.67 -28.02
C SER A 14 8.31 25.68 -27.46
N ALA A 15 8.14 24.55 -28.14
CA ALA A 15 7.40 23.42 -27.59
C ALA A 15 8.14 22.94 -26.34
N CYS A 16 7.55 23.08 -25.16
CA CYS A 16 8.04 22.42 -23.95
C CYS A 16 7.94 20.91 -24.17
N ALA A 17 9.03 20.28 -24.60
CA ALA A 17 9.14 18.84 -24.61
C ALA A 17 9.17 18.32 -23.17
N THR A 18 8.33 17.33 -22.86
CA THR A 18 8.39 16.63 -21.59
C THR A 18 9.71 15.87 -21.52
N SER A 19 10.56 16.21 -20.54
CA SER A 19 11.77 15.43 -20.24
C SER A 19 11.40 14.29 -19.28
N VAL A 20 11.80 13.06 -19.63
CA VAL A 20 11.60 11.88 -18.79
C VAL A 20 12.96 11.27 -18.51
N GLU A 21 13.36 11.30 -17.24
CA GLU A 21 14.57 10.65 -16.75
C GLU A 21 14.19 9.48 -15.84
N ARG A 22 14.89 8.35 -16.01
CA ARG A 22 14.70 7.20 -15.11
C ARG A 22 15.52 7.45 -13.85
N VAL A 23 14.84 7.53 -12.72
CA VAL A 23 15.43 7.66 -11.39
C VAL A 23 15.29 6.34 -10.63
N SER A 24 16.10 6.14 -9.58
CA SER A 24 16.00 4.93 -8.75
C SER A 24 14.69 4.91 -7.97
N ALA A 25 14.14 3.72 -7.76
CA ALA A 25 12.91 3.53 -6.98
C ALA A 25 13.09 3.89 -5.49
N ASP A 26 14.33 3.93 -4.99
CA ASP A 26 14.64 4.32 -3.61
C ASP A 26 14.84 5.83 -3.43
N SER A 27 14.79 6.61 -4.52
CA SER A 27 14.97 8.05 -4.45
C SER A 27 13.73 8.73 -3.87
N THR A 28 13.93 9.56 -2.85
CA THR A 28 12.84 10.38 -2.29
C THR A 28 12.62 11.61 -3.18
N ILE A 29 11.55 11.59 -3.98
CA ILE A 29 11.15 12.73 -4.81
C ILE A 29 9.72 13.14 -4.41
N ASP A 30 9.57 14.37 -3.91
CA ASP A 30 8.27 14.96 -3.62
C ASP A 30 7.98 16.12 -4.57
N LEU A 31 7.01 15.92 -5.47
CA LEU A 31 6.65 16.90 -6.49
C LEU A 31 5.44 17.75 -6.09
N SER A 32 4.44 17.13 -5.46
CA SER A 32 3.11 17.73 -5.24
C SER A 32 2.71 17.86 -3.77
N GLY A 33 3.46 17.23 -2.86
CA GLY A 33 3.07 17.04 -1.47
C GLY A 33 1.93 16.02 -1.27
N ALA A 34 1.43 15.39 -2.33
CA ALA A 34 0.50 14.26 -2.25
C ALA A 34 1.21 13.02 -1.68
N TRP A 35 0.43 12.02 -1.27
CA TRP A 35 0.94 10.70 -0.98
C TRP A 35 1.71 10.14 -2.18
N ASN A 36 2.91 9.61 -1.94
CA ASN A 36 3.75 9.00 -2.97
C ASN A 36 4.25 7.60 -2.56
N ASP A 37 5.06 6.99 -3.43
CA ASP A 37 5.70 5.68 -3.24
C ASP A 37 6.57 5.65 -1.99
N THR A 38 7.32 6.72 -1.72
CA THR A 38 8.19 6.81 -0.55
C THR A 38 7.38 6.80 0.75
N ASP A 39 6.27 7.55 0.81
CA ASP A 39 5.37 7.52 1.97
C ASP A 39 4.82 6.11 2.20
N SER A 40 4.32 5.46 1.13
CA SER A 40 3.80 4.08 1.18
C SER A 40 4.81 3.11 1.76
N ARG A 41 6.03 3.12 1.22
CA ARG A 41 7.11 2.24 1.65
C ARG A 41 7.50 2.50 3.11
N LEU A 42 7.68 3.76 3.51
CA LEU A 42 8.07 4.12 4.88
C LEU A 42 7.01 3.71 5.90
N VAL A 43 5.72 3.90 5.59
CA VAL A 43 4.65 3.43 6.47
C VAL A 43 4.65 1.91 6.55
N ALA A 44 4.76 1.20 5.42
CA ALA A 44 4.76 -0.26 5.42
C ALA A 44 5.93 -0.82 6.22
N GLU A 45 7.16 -0.37 5.98
CA GLU A 45 8.36 -0.81 6.68
C GLU A 45 8.25 -0.63 8.20
N GLU A 46 7.86 0.56 8.66
CA GLU A 46 7.76 0.86 10.09
C GLU A 46 6.64 0.07 10.77
N MET A 47 5.47 0.00 10.14
CA MET A 47 4.32 -0.67 10.72
C MET A 47 4.51 -2.19 10.76
N ILE A 48 5.17 -2.76 9.74
CA ILE A 48 5.51 -4.18 9.73
C ILE A 48 6.62 -4.50 10.72
N ALA A 49 7.67 -3.68 10.79
CA ALA A 49 8.71 -3.84 11.82
C ALA A 49 8.10 -3.78 13.23
N ASP A 50 7.19 -2.82 13.46
CA ASP A 50 6.51 -2.69 14.74
C ASP A 50 5.66 -3.92 15.04
N VAL A 51 4.69 -4.30 14.18
CA VAL A 51 3.80 -5.44 14.47
C VAL A 51 4.56 -6.74 14.67
N LEU A 52 5.63 -6.99 13.91
CA LEU A 52 6.44 -8.19 14.06
C LEU A 52 7.22 -8.17 15.38
N SER A 53 7.72 -7.02 15.84
CA SER A 53 8.50 -6.94 17.08
C SER A 53 7.71 -7.26 18.36
N ARG A 54 6.38 -7.31 18.29
CA ARG A 54 5.51 -7.41 19.46
C ARG A 54 5.34 -8.86 19.97
N PRO A 55 4.98 -9.04 21.25
CA PRO A 55 4.91 -10.36 21.88
C PRO A 55 3.90 -11.34 21.29
N TRP A 56 2.85 -10.85 20.58
CA TRP A 56 1.73 -11.70 20.13
C TRP A 56 2.16 -12.91 19.29
N ILE A 57 3.25 -12.81 18.52
CA ILE A 57 3.81 -13.93 17.75
C ILE A 57 4.36 -14.99 18.69
N GLY A 58 5.12 -14.57 19.70
CA GLY A 58 5.69 -15.45 20.73
C GLY A 58 4.61 -16.08 21.60
N ASP A 59 3.62 -15.30 22.01
CA ASP A 59 2.48 -15.78 22.81
C ASP A 59 1.66 -16.82 22.04
N PHE A 60 1.40 -16.58 20.75
CA PHE A 60 0.69 -17.52 19.89
C PHE A 60 1.50 -18.79 19.65
N SER A 61 2.77 -18.63 19.24
CA SER A 61 3.66 -19.77 18.96
C SER A 61 3.91 -20.60 20.20
N GLY A 62 4.09 -19.98 21.37
CA GLY A 62 4.29 -20.66 22.64
C GLY A 62 3.07 -21.45 23.10
N ARG A 63 1.85 -20.96 22.80
CA ARG A 63 0.61 -21.67 23.12
C ARG A 63 0.26 -22.79 22.13
N THR A 64 0.54 -22.61 20.85
CA THR A 64 0.03 -23.49 19.79
C THR A 64 1.09 -24.38 19.15
N GLY A 65 2.38 -24.06 19.34
CA GLY A 65 3.49 -24.70 18.65
C GLY A 65 3.58 -24.39 17.15
N LYS A 66 2.79 -23.44 16.64
CA LYS A 66 2.69 -23.10 15.22
C LYS A 66 2.95 -21.61 14.99
N ARG A 67 3.40 -21.26 13.78
CA ARG A 67 3.44 -19.85 13.35
C ARG A 67 2.00 -19.33 13.20
N PRO A 68 1.74 -18.07 13.55
CA PRO A 68 0.42 -17.50 13.36
C PRO A 68 0.14 -17.28 11.88
N ALA A 69 -1.06 -17.67 11.44
CA ALA A 69 -1.56 -17.34 10.12
C ALA A 69 -2.21 -15.94 10.13
N VAL A 70 -1.78 -15.06 9.23
CA VAL A 70 -2.28 -13.67 9.15
C VAL A 70 -2.87 -13.43 7.76
N ILE A 71 -4.00 -12.73 7.72
CA ILE A 71 -4.58 -12.20 6.48
C ILE A 71 -4.61 -10.68 6.52
N VAL A 72 -4.27 -10.01 5.42
CA VAL A 72 -4.53 -8.58 5.27
C VAL A 72 -5.98 -8.40 4.83
N GLY A 73 -6.77 -7.79 5.70
CA GLY A 73 -8.12 -7.36 5.40
C GLY A 73 -8.13 -5.98 4.72
N THR A 74 -9.32 -5.40 4.64
CA THR A 74 -9.50 -4.10 3.99
C THR A 74 -8.70 -3.00 4.70
N VAL A 75 -7.92 -2.26 3.92
CA VAL A 75 -7.36 -0.95 4.29
C VAL A 75 -8.23 0.13 3.64
N ARG A 76 -8.85 0.99 4.44
CA ARG A 76 -9.77 2.02 3.93
C ARG A 76 -9.03 3.30 3.60
N ASN A 77 -9.24 3.84 2.40
CA ASN A 77 -8.85 5.21 2.11
C ASN A 77 -9.95 6.18 2.62
N LEU A 78 -9.63 6.93 3.68
CA LEU A 78 -10.42 8.03 4.24
C LEU A 78 -9.70 9.37 4.08
N SER A 79 -8.71 9.44 3.18
CA SER A 79 -8.01 10.67 2.83
C SER A 79 -8.86 11.56 1.92
N HIS A 80 -8.37 12.78 1.73
CA HIS A 80 -8.93 13.74 0.78
C HIS A 80 -8.47 13.49 -0.67
N GLU A 81 -7.68 12.43 -0.94
CA GLU A 81 -7.13 12.15 -2.25
C GLU A 81 -7.28 10.67 -2.64
N HIS A 82 -7.12 10.35 -3.92
CA HIS A 82 -7.15 8.97 -4.39
C HIS A 82 -5.78 8.30 -4.15
N ILE A 83 -5.62 7.67 -2.99
CA ILE A 83 -4.45 6.86 -2.66
C ILE A 83 -4.64 5.44 -3.22
N ASN A 84 -3.65 4.95 -3.97
CA ASN A 84 -3.62 3.54 -4.36
C ASN A 84 -3.27 2.69 -3.13
N VAL A 85 -4.30 2.23 -2.43
CA VAL A 85 -4.12 1.41 -1.23
C VAL A 85 -3.52 0.03 -1.56
N GLN A 86 -3.68 -0.45 -2.80
CA GLN A 86 -3.19 -1.76 -3.20
C GLN A 86 -1.65 -1.83 -3.18
N THR A 87 -0.96 -0.75 -3.56
CA THR A 87 0.51 -0.71 -3.50
C THR A 87 0.99 -0.80 -2.06
N PHE A 88 0.34 -0.06 -1.15
CA PHE A 88 0.62 -0.12 0.28
C PHE A 88 0.37 -1.52 0.87
N VAL A 89 -0.75 -2.15 0.51
CA VAL A 89 -1.06 -3.53 0.93
C VAL A 89 0.01 -4.50 0.43
N ALA A 90 0.37 -4.43 -0.85
CA ALA A 90 1.39 -5.31 -1.43
C ALA A 90 2.77 -5.16 -0.76
N ASP A 91 3.14 -3.93 -0.36
CA ASP A 91 4.39 -3.69 0.38
C ASP A 91 4.36 -4.33 1.78
N MET A 92 3.23 -4.25 2.48
CA MET A 92 3.03 -4.93 3.77
C MET A 92 3.08 -6.45 3.63
N GLU A 93 2.38 -7.01 2.64
CA GLU A 93 2.34 -8.45 2.38
C GLU A 93 3.75 -8.98 2.10
N ARG A 94 4.50 -8.29 1.24
CA ARG A 94 5.89 -8.64 0.92
C ARG A 94 6.78 -8.63 2.16
N ALA A 95 6.69 -7.58 2.98
CA ALA A 95 7.51 -7.45 4.18
C ALA A 95 7.17 -8.52 5.23
N LEU A 96 5.88 -8.84 5.41
CA LEU A 96 5.44 -9.89 6.32
C LEU A 96 5.88 -11.29 5.87
N VAL A 97 5.69 -11.62 4.59
CA VAL A 97 6.12 -12.90 4.02
C VAL A 97 7.63 -13.08 4.13
N ASN A 98 8.40 -12.05 3.77
CA ASN A 98 9.87 -12.09 3.82
C ASN A 98 10.41 -12.19 5.25
N SER A 99 9.63 -11.84 6.27
CA SER A 99 10.04 -11.99 7.67
C SER A 99 10.19 -13.45 8.10
N GLY A 100 9.47 -14.38 7.45
CA GLY A 100 9.45 -15.81 7.82
C GLY A 100 8.89 -16.11 9.21
N ARG A 101 8.27 -15.14 9.89
CA ARG A 101 7.76 -15.27 11.26
C ARG A 101 6.28 -15.56 11.37
N VAL A 102 5.54 -15.33 10.30
CA VAL A 102 4.10 -15.52 10.18
C VAL A 102 3.81 -16.23 8.87
N ASP A 103 2.74 -17.02 8.83
CA ASP A 103 2.24 -17.56 7.58
C ASP A 103 1.19 -16.59 7.02
N PHE A 104 1.31 -16.21 5.76
CA PHE A 104 0.37 -15.26 5.17
C PHE A 104 -0.68 -15.99 4.35
N VAL A 105 -1.95 -15.72 4.63
CA VAL A 105 -3.08 -16.29 3.89
C VAL A 105 -3.42 -15.34 2.75
N ALA A 106 -3.59 -15.93 1.57
CA ALA A 106 -3.98 -15.21 0.36
C ALA A 106 -5.22 -14.33 0.57
N SER A 107 -5.26 -13.19 -0.12
CA SER A 107 -6.35 -12.24 -0.02
C SER A 107 -7.68 -12.87 -0.43
N ARG A 108 -8.80 -12.17 -0.18
CA ARG A 108 -10.11 -12.67 -0.61
C ARG A 108 -10.15 -12.93 -2.12
N ASP A 109 -9.54 -12.03 -2.89
CA ASP A 109 -9.63 -12.04 -4.35
C ASP A 109 -8.73 -13.14 -4.92
N ASP A 110 -7.49 -13.25 -4.43
CA ASP A 110 -6.56 -14.32 -4.82
C ASP A 110 -7.14 -15.71 -4.51
N ARG A 111 -7.83 -15.88 -3.38
CA ARG A 111 -8.47 -17.16 -3.05
C ARG A 111 -9.58 -17.53 -4.02
N GLY A 112 -10.25 -16.56 -4.64
CA GLY A 112 -11.21 -16.82 -5.71
C GLY A 112 -10.53 -17.50 -6.89
N GLU A 113 -9.47 -16.88 -7.41
CA GLU A 113 -8.69 -17.39 -8.54
C GLU A 113 -8.08 -18.77 -8.25
N ILE A 114 -7.48 -18.96 -7.07
CA ILE A 114 -6.89 -20.24 -6.68
C ILE A 114 -7.95 -21.35 -6.52
N ARG A 115 -9.17 -21.02 -6.07
CA ARG A 115 -10.26 -21.98 -5.99
C ARG A 115 -10.72 -22.42 -7.38
N ASP A 116 -10.83 -21.48 -8.31
CA ASP A 116 -11.22 -21.76 -9.70
C ASP A 116 -10.16 -22.64 -10.38
N GLU A 117 -8.87 -22.31 -10.23
CA GLU A 117 -7.75 -23.12 -10.72
C GLU A 117 -7.76 -24.54 -10.11
N ARG A 118 -8.05 -24.66 -8.81
CA ARG A 118 -8.12 -25.97 -8.15
C ARG A 118 -9.27 -26.83 -8.69
N ILE A 119 -10.39 -26.22 -9.10
CA ILE A 119 -11.49 -26.94 -9.75
C ILE A 119 -11.04 -27.48 -11.11
N ASP A 120 -10.31 -26.68 -11.89
CA ASP A 120 -9.75 -27.13 -13.16
C ASP A 120 -8.76 -28.29 -12.95
N GLN A 121 -7.84 -28.15 -12.00
CA GLN A 121 -6.88 -29.21 -11.66
C GLN A 121 -7.55 -30.48 -11.11
N ASP A 122 -8.70 -30.39 -10.46
CA ASP A 122 -9.44 -31.58 -10.01
C ASP A 122 -9.89 -32.46 -11.19
N LEU A 123 -10.17 -31.82 -12.34
CA LEU A 123 -10.58 -32.50 -13.57
C LEU A 123 -9.38 -32.94 -14.41
N ASN A 124 -8.30 -32.16 -14.44
CA ASN A 124 -7.22 -32.30 -15.42
C ASN A 124 -5.89 -32.80 -14.83
N ALA A 125 -5.61 -32.58 -13.55
CA ALA A 125 -4.34 -32.97 -12.93
C ALA A 125 -4.34 -34.43 -12.49
N SER A 126 -3.13 -35.02 -12.39
CA SER A 126 -2.99 -36.39 -11.89
C SER A 126 -3.41 -36.51 -10.43
N GLU A 127 -3.98 -37.66 -10.05
CA GLU A 127 -4.53 -37.87 -8.71
C GLU A 127 -3.50 -37.68 -7.59
N GLY A 128 -2.24 -38.06 -7.81
CA GLY A 128 -1.17 -37.93 -6.81
C GLY A 128 -0.67 -36.51 -6.58
N THR A 129 -1.01 -35.56 -7.47
CA THR A 129 -0.51 -34.18 -7.42
C THR A 129 -1.59 -33.15 -7.18
N ARG A 130 -2.87 -33.50 -7.40
CA ARG A 130 -3.99 -32.57 -7.20
C ARG A 130 -4.15 -32.21 -5.72
N ASN A 131 -4.53 -30.97 -5.46
CA ASN A 131 -4.83 -30.50 -4.11
C ASN A 131 -6.34 -30.57 -3.84
N ALA A 132 -6.74 -31.15 -2.71
CA ALA A 132 -8.15 -31.25 -2.35
C ALA A 132 -8.76 -29.89 -1.96
N ALA A 133 -10.03 -29.68 -2.31
CA ALA A 133 -10.80 -28.54 -1.83
C ALA A 133 -11.00 -28.57 -0.32
N GLY A 134 -11.19 -27.40 0.29
CA GLY A 134 -11.48 -27.27 1.73
C GLY A 134 -10.27 -27.44 2.66
N GLN A 135 -9.05 -27.61 2.13
CA GLN A 135 -7.80 -27.70 2.89
C GLN A 135 -7.03 -26.37 2.92
N GLU A 136 -7.71 -25.24 2.72
CA GLU A 136 -7.08 -23.91 2.80
C GLU A 136 -6.66 -23.59 4.24
N LEU A 137 -5.47 -23.01 4.38
CA LEU A 137 -5.01 -22.51 5.68
C LEU A 137 -5.93 -21.38 6.16
N GLY A 138 -6.55 -21.56 7.33
CA GLY A 138 -7.32 -20.51 7.99
C GLY A 138 -6.40 -19.47 8.62
N ALA A 139 -6.80 -18.20 8.58
CA ALA A 139 -6.09 -17.13 9.27
C ALA A 139 -6.46 -17.11 10.77
N ASP A 140 -5.47 -16.94 11.64
CA ASP A 140 -5.64 -16.73 13.08
C ASP A 140 -5.88 -15.25 13.40
N PHE A 141 -5.27 -14.36 12.60
CA PHE A 141 -5.35 -12.92 12.77
C PHE A 141 -5.67 -12.21 11.46
N MET A 142 -6.42 -11.11 11.57
CA MET A 142 -6.69 -10.21 10.47
C MET A 142 -6.05 -8.85 10.74
N LEU A 143 -5.19 -8.41 9.83
CA LEU A 143 -4.63 -7.06 9.82
C LEU A 143 -5.59 -6.14 9.05
N LYS A 144 -6.12 -5.10 9.70
CA LYS A 144 -6.99 -4.09 9.09
C LYS A 144 -6.34 -2.72 9.16
N GLY A 145 -6.74 -1.81 8.28
CA GLY A 145 -6.18 -0.48 8.28
C GLY A 145 -7.10 0.63 7.79
N GLN A 146 -6.64 1.85 8.00
CA GLN A 146 -7.22 3.04 7.41
C GLN A 146 -6.14 4.11 7.20
N ILE A 147 -6.30 4.90 6.16
CA ILE A 147 -5.47 6.06 5.85
C ILE A 147 -6.36 7.29 5.92
N ASN A 148 -6.02 8.24 6.77
CA ASN A 148 -6.73 9.50 6.96
C ASN A 148 -5.82 10.66 6.58
N THR A 149 -6.42 11.78 6.18
CA THR A 149 -5.67 13.01 5.93
C THR A 149 -6.38 14.20 6.54
N ILE A 150 -5.61 15.14 7.09
CA ILE A 150 -6.06 16.45 7.53
C ILE A 150 -5.30 17.47 6.70
N ILE A 151 -6.03 18.40 6.09
CA ILE A 151 -5.47 19.49 5.30
C ILE A 151 -5.72 20.79 6.04
N ASP A 152 -4.65 21.56 6.22
CA ASP A 152 -4.68 22.93 6.72
C ASP A 152 -4.02 23.83 5.69
N ALA A 153 -4.67 24.93 5.31
CA ALA A 153 -4.20 25.79 4.22
C ALA A 153 -4.49 27.25 4.51
N GLU A 154 -3.46 28.09 4.34
CA GLU A 154 -3.55 29.54 4.46
C GLU A 154 -2.76 30.22 3.33
N GLY A 155 -3.46 30.99 2.50
CA GLY A 155 -2.84 31.67 1.35
C GLY A 155 -2.17 30.71 0.36
N LYS A 156 -0.83 30.73 0.29
CA LYS A 156 -0.02 29.87 -0.59
C LYS A 156 0.63 28.71 0.16
N GLU A 157 0.36 28.58 1.46
CA GLU A 157 0.96 27.57 2.32
C GLU A 157 -0.09 26.52 2.65
N GLN A 158 0.32 25.26 2.61
CA GLN A 158 -0.56 24.13 2.92
C GLN A 158 0.22 23.09 3.73
N VAL A 159 -0.38 22.60 4.80
CA VAL A 159 0.06 21.44 5.57
C VAL A 159 -0.86 20.27 5.24
N ARG A 160 -0.27 19.15 4.82
CA ARG A 160 -0.96 17.87 4.65
C ARG A 160 -0.46 16.91 5.71
N TYR A 161 -1.36 16.49 6.57
CA TYR A 161 -1.10 15.52 7.62
C TYR A 161 -1.77 14.21 7.25
N TYR A 162 -1.00 13.14 7.05
CA TYR A 162 -1.49 11.80 6.84
C TYR A 162 -1.33 10.99 8.13
N GLN A 163 -2.34 10.19 8.44
CA GLN A 163 -2.32 9.23 9.53
C GLN A 163 -2.75 7.86 9.01
N VAL A 164 -1.88 6.88 9.17
CA VAL A 164 -2.17 5.49 8.88
C VAL A 164 -2.32 4.75 10.19
N ASP A 165 -3.48 4.16 10.41
CA ASP A 165 -3.76 3.32 11.57
C ASP A 165 -3.92 1.88 11.09
N LEU A 166 -3.17 0.95 11.69
CA LEU A 166 -3.34 -0.48 11.48
C LEU A 166 -3.74 -1.17 12.78
N THR A 167 -4.55 -2.21 12.67
CA THR A 167 -5.02 -3.01 13.80
C THR A 167 -4.91 -4.49 13.45
N LEU A 168 -4.24 -5.26 14.30
CA LEU A 168 -4.23 -6.71 14.22
C LEU A 168 -5.30 -7.26 15.16
N ILE A 169 -6.23 -8.06 14.62
CA ILE A 169 -7.39 -8.57 15.33
C ILE A 169 -7.34 -10.09 15.31
N SER A 170 -7.50 -10.72 16.47
CA SER A 170 -7.68 -12.17 16.59
C SER A 170 -9.01 -12.59 15.98
N MET A 171 -8.99 -13.54 15.05
CA MET A 171 -10.21 -14.06 14.41
C MET A 171 -11.00 -14.99 15.32
N ALA A 172 -10.38 -15.52 16.38
CA ALA A 172 -11.05 -16.43 17.32
C ALA A 172 -11.99 -15.69 18.28
N ASP A 173 -11.60 -14.51 18.76
CA ASP A 173 -12.28 -13.78 19.84
C ASP A 173 -12.50 -12.28 19.55
N ASN A 174 -12.17 -11.80 18.35
CA ASN A 174 -12.25 -10.39 17.93
C ASN A 174 -11.41 -9.42 18.76
N ARG A 175 -10.46 -9.91 19.57
CA ARG A 175 -9.61 -9.06 20.38
C ARG A 175 -8.56 -8.36 19.52
N LYS A 176 -8.40 -7.06 19.72
CA LYS A 176 -7.27 -6.30 19.16
C LYS A 176 -6.00 -6.71 19.88
N VAL A 177 -5.07 -7.33 19.18
CA VAL A 177 -3.80 -7.81 19.73
C VAL A 177 -2.65 -6.87 19.45
N TRP A 178 -2.80 -6.01 18.43
CA TRP A 178 -1.87 -4.93 18.15
C TRP A 178 -2.58 -3.74 17.49
N LEU A 179 -2.09 -2.55 17.79
CA LEU A 179 -2.53 -1.28 17.25
C LEU A 179 -1.26 -0.49 16.93
N GLY A 180 -1.07 -0.15 15.66
CA GLY A 180 0.03 0.70 15.24
C GLY A 180 -0.48 1.94 14.54
N GLN A 181 0.32 2.99 14.59
CA GLN A 181 0.01 4.26 13.97
C GLN A 181 1.28 4.88 13.40
N LYS A 182 1.18 5.35 12.16
CA LYS A 182 2.21 6.18 11.54
C LYS A 182 1.62 7.51 11.10
N LYS A 183 2.41 8.57 11.28
CA LYS A 183 2.05 9.94 10.91
C LYS A 183 3.07 10.47 9.92
N ILE A 184 2.58 11.16 8.89
CA ILE A 184 3.41 11.89 7.94
C ILE A 184 2.86 13.31 7.87
N LYS A 185 3.73 14.31 8.00
CA LYS A 185 3.35 15.71 7.90
C LYS A 185 4.18 16.37 6.82
N LYS A 186 3.52 16.87 5.78
CA LYS A 186 4.13 17.53 4.64
C LYS A 186 3.73 19.00 4.63
N TYR A 187 4.70 19.87 4.41
CA TYR A 187 4.48 21.30 4.25
C TYR A 187 4.75 21.68 2.79
N VAL A 188 3.78 22.33 2.16
CA VAL A 188 3.75 22.63 0.73
C VAL A 188 3.66 24.14 0.54
N LYS A 189 4.62 24.71 -0.20
CA LYS A 189 4.58 26.12 -0.63
C LYS A 189 4.03 26.21 -2.05
N ASN A 190 3.27 27.26 -2.33
CA ASN A 190 2.61 27.53 -3.62
C ASN A 190 1.66 26.40 -4.06
N ALA A 191 0.91 25.82 -3.11
CA ALA A 191 -0.08 24.80 -3.44
C ALA A 191 -1.17 25.42 -4.36
N LYS A 192 -1.17 25.04 -5.64
CA LYS A 192 -2.33 25.28 -6.51
C LYS A 192 -3.39 24.27 -6.08
N LEU A 193 -4.33 24.70 -5.23
CA LEU A 193 -5.45 23.90 -4.75
C LEU A 193 -6.07 23.07 -5.88
N ARG A 194 -6.01 21.75 -5.76
CA ARG A 194 -6.76 20.79 -6.57
C ARG A 194 -7.28 19.72 -5.62
N TYR A 195 -8.58 19.75 -5.38
CA TYR A 195 -9.36 18.65 -4.83
C TYR A 195 -9.91 17.81 -5.99
#